data_AF-A0A936SN07-F1
#
_entry.id   AF-A0A936SN07-F1
#
_cell.length_a   1.000
_cell.length_b   1.000
_cell.length_c   1.000
_cell.angle_alpha   90.00
_cell.angle_beta   90.00
_cell.angle_gamma   90.00
#
_symmetry.space_group_name_H-M   'P 1'
#
loop_
_entity.id
_entity.type
_entity.pdbx_description
1 polymer ?
#
loop_
_entity_poly.entity_id
_entity_poly.type
_entity_poly.pdbx_seq_one_letter_code
_entity_poly.pdbx_strand_id
1 'polypeptide(L)'
;MLRLQHTDFASAAHVLNQVKAREHISDADIQVLINLINNSIVGTSKLLHFVNPIDYAIWDSRVAAFYAPGISNYRFQRTVTYREYLEQCKNVSQLAAFPALHLAVERKIGRPITSLRAIELIMYENTRRNEP
;
A
#
# COMPACT_ATOMS: atom_id res chain seq x y z
N MET A 1 2.34 16.36 2.06
CA MET A 1 3.61 16.28 2.83
C MET A 1 3.38 15.35 4.00
N LEU A 2 4.30 14.41 4.26
CA LEU A 2 4.21 13.45 5.37
C LEU A 2 4.44 14.24 6.67
N ARG A 3 3.45 14.24 7.58
CA ARG A 3 3.48 15.06 8.80
C ARG A 3 3.33 14.15 10.02
N LEU A 4 4.34 14.17 10.88
CA LEU A 4 4.34 13.44 12.14
C LEU A 4 3.61 14.30 13.17
N GLN A 5 2.58 13.75 13.82
CA GLN A 5 1.76 14.47 14.79
C GLN A 5 1.78 13.86 16.20
N HIS A 6 2.25 12.63 16.34
CA HIS A 6 2.36 11.95 17.61
C HIS A 6 3.82 11.79 18.02
N THR A 7 4.08 11.76 19.33
CA THR A 7 5.42 11.67 19.90
C THR A 7 5.82 10.26 20.32
N ASP A 8 4.90 9.29 20.22
CA ASP A 8 5.19 7.89 20.52
C ASP A 8 5.98 7.20 19.38
N PHE A 9 7.20 7.69 19.19
CA PHE A 9 8.16 7.17 18.23
C PHE A 9 8.68 5.79 18.63
N ALA A 10 8.65 5.44 19.92
CA ALA A 10 9.14 4.14 20.40
C ALA A 10 8.24 3.00 19.91
N SER A 11 6.92 3.12 20.11
CA SER A 11 5.95 2.15 19.60
C SER A 11 5.98 2.07 18.08
N ALA A 12 6.03 3.22 17.39
CA ALA A 12 6.13 3.23 15.94
C ALA A 12 7.43 2.59 15.42
N ALA A 13 8.57 2.86 16.04
CA ALA A 13 9.84 2.25 15.68
C ALA A 13 9.82 0.73 15.91
N HIS A 14 9.20 0.27 17.00
CA HIS A 14 8.99 -1.16 17.24
C HIS A 14 8.21 -1.80 16.10
N VAL A 15 7.04 -1.25 15.75
CA VAL A 15 6.22 -1.76 14.63
C VAL A 15 6.99 -1.74 13.31
N LEU A 16 7.71 -0.66 13.00
CA LEU A 16 8.48 -0.57 11.75
C LEU A 16 9.65 -1.57 11.71
N ASN A 17 10.25 -1.91 12.85
CA ASN A 17 11.26 -2.97 12.91
C ASN A 17 10.65 -4.35 12.60
N GLN A 18 9.44 -4.63 13.08
CA GLN A 18 8.70 -5.85 12.73
C GLN A 18 8.39 -5.90 11.23
N VAL A 19 7.92 -4.77 10.65
CA VAL A 19 7.67 -4.65 9.20
C VAL A 19 8.94 -4.90 8.39
N LYS A 20 10.07 -4.34 8.83
CA LYS A 20 11.40 -4.54 8.21
C LYS A 20 11.85 -6.00 8.29
N ALA A 21 11.60 -6.66 9.42
CA ALA A 21 11.86 -8.09 9.62
C ALA A 21 10.86 -8.99 8.87
N ARG A 22 9.87 -8.41 8.17
CA ARG A 22 8.78 -9.10 7.47
C ARG A 22 7.89 -9.93 8.41
N GLU A 23 7.80 -9.51 9.66
CA GLU A 23 6.88 -10.08 10.62
C GLU A 23 5.46 -9.56 10.37
N HIS A 24 4.48 -10.33 10.83
CA HIS A 24 3.08 -9.94 10.75
C HIS A 24 2.77 -8.84 11.80
N ILE A 25 2.21 -7.72 11.34
CA ILE A 25 1.69 -6.66 12.21
C ILE A 25 0.16 -6.70 12.27
N SER A 26 -0.41 -6.41 13.44
CA SER A 26 -1.84 -6.36 13.71
C SER A 26 -2.51 -5.05 13.25
N ASP A 27 -3.84 -4.99 13.29
CA ASP A 27 -4.58 -3.74 13.02
C ASP A 27 -4.26 -2.64 14.02
N ALA A 28 -4.00 -3.02 15.28
CA ALA A 28 -3.58 -2.10 16.31
C ALA A 28 -2.20 -1.50 15.97
N ASP A 29 -1.27 -2.31 15.46
CA ASP A 29 0.06 -1.85 15.04
C ASP A 29 -0.04 -0.87 13.85
N ILE A 30 -0.89 -1.17 12.87
CA ILE A 30 -1.17 -0.22 11.78
C ILE A 30 -1.78 1.07 12.34
N GLN A 31 -2.68 0.97 13.33
CA GLN A 31 -3.28 2.14 13.95
C GLN A 31 -2.27 3.02 14.69
N VAL A 32 -1.24 2.43 15.33
CA VAL A 32 -0.12 3.18 15.91
C VAL A 32 0.56 4.05 14.84
N LEU A 33 0.81 3.48 13.66
CA LEU A 33 1.41 4.23 12.54
C LEU A 33 0.45 5.28 11.95
N ILE A 34 -0.85 4.99 11.84
CA ILE A 34 -1.86 5.95 11.40
C ILE A 34 -1.86 7.18 12.32
N ASN A 35 -1.87 6.96 13.63
CA ASN A 35 -1.85 8.03 14.62
C ASN A 35 -0.57 8.87 14.52
N LEU A 36 0.58 8.22 14.26
CA LEU A 36 1.84 8.92 14.02
C LEU A 36 1.74 9.85 12.79
N ILE A 37 1.11 9.40 11.71
CA ILE A 37 1.09 10.05 10.39
C ILE A 37 -0.21 10.87 10.20
N ASN A 38 -0.58 11.72 11.18
CA ASN A 38 -1.74 12.62 11.09
C ASN A 38 -3.04 11.88 10.70
N ASN A 39 -3.30 10.74 11.32
CA ASN A 39 -4.48 9.91 11.06
C ASN A 39 -4.65 9.53 9.57
N SER A 40 -3.54 9.36 8.84
CA SER A 40 -3.56 9.11 7.41
C SER A 40 -3.20 7.67 7.08
N ILE A 41 -4.18 6.89 6.61
CA ILE A 41 -3.92 5.56 6.03
C ILE A 41 -3.06 5.65 4.77
N VAL A 42 -3.21 6.73 3.98
CA VAL A 42 -2.40 6.96 2.77
C VAL A 42 -0.94 7.22 3.13
N GLY A 43 -0.68 8.06 4.14
CA GLY A 43 0.67 8.28 4.63
C GLY A 43 1.29 7.01 5.23
N THR A 44 0.48 6.26 6.00
CA THR A 44 0.88 4.99 6.62
C THR A 44 1.25 3.93 5.59
N SER A 45 0.43 3.72 4.56
CA SER A 45 0.72 2.73 3.50
C SER A 45 1.99 3.08 2.72
N LYS A 46 2.29 4.37 2.51
CA LYS A 46 3.54 4.83 1.89
C LYS A 46 4.75 4.56 2.77
N LEU A 47 4.62 4.77 4.09
CA LEU A 47 5.68 4.46 5.04
C LEU A 47 5.96 2.95 5.11
N LEU A 48 4.89 2.15 5.19
CA LEU A 48 4.99 0.68 5.16
C LEU A 48 5.64 0.20 3.86
N HIS A 49 5.20 0.70 2.71
CA HIS A 49 5.79 0.39 1.41
C HIS A 49 7.27 0.79 1.32
N PHE A 50 7.65 1.94 1.87
CA PHE A 50 9.04 2.39 1.89
C PHE A 50 9.92 1.43 2.70
N VAL A 51 9.44 0.93 3.84
CA VAL A 51 10.18 0.00 4.69
C VAL A 51 10.21 -1.41 4.10
N ASN A 52 9.09 -1.88 3.58
CA ASN A 52 8.94 -3.22 3.01
C ASN A 52 8.00 -3.21 1.79
N PRO A 53 8.54 -2.95 0.59
CA PRO A 53 7.73 -2.92 -0.64
C PRO A 53 7.32 -4.31 -1.12
N ILE A 54 7.80 -5.38 -0.48
CA ILE A 54 7.49 -6.75 -0.86
C ILE A 54 6.10 -7.13 -0.34
N ASP A 55 5.80 -6.77 0.90
CA ASP A 55 4.55 -7.18 1.58
C ASP A 55 3.49 -6.05 1.62
N TYR A 56 3.89 -4.79 1.38
CA TYR A 56 2.99 -3.63 1.44
C TYR A 56 2.99 -2.85 0.13
N ALA A 57 1.81 -2.71 -0.47
CA ALA A 57 1.55 -1.81 -1.59
C ALA A 57 1.00 -0.47 -1.09
N ILE A 58 1.17 0.60 -1.89
CA ILE A 58 0.66 1.93 -1.55
C ILE A 58 -0.86 1.97 -1.73
N TRP A 59 -1.55 2.51 -0.71
CA TRP A 59 -2.99 2.77 -0.73
C TRP A 59 -3.24 4.26 -0.85
N ASP A 60 -3.21 4.79 -2.07
CA ASP A 60 -3.60 6.17 -2.36
C ASP A 60 -5.00 6.25 -2.97
N SER A 61 -5.52 7.47 -3.12
CA SER A 61 -6.88 7.69 -3.62
C SER A 61 -7.08 7.23 -5.06
N ARG A 62 -6.05 7.25 -5.92
CA ARG A 62 -6.16 6.79 -7.31
C ARG A 62 -6.18 5.28 -7.38
N VAL A 63 -5.31 4.62 -6.62
CA VAL A 63 -5.30 3.16 -6.47
C VAL A 63 -6.63 2.70 -5.90
N ALA A 64 -7.14 3.36 -4.86
CA ALA A 64 -8.42 3.03 -4.26
C ALA A 64 -9.61 3.23 -5.22
N ALA A 65 -9.60 4.31 -6.01
CA ALA A 65 -10.65 4.56 -7.00
C ALA A 65 -10.66 3.53 -8.14
N PHE A 66 -9.50 3.00 -8.53
CA PHE A 66 -9.42 1.89 -9.49
C PHE A 66 -9.89 0.58 -8.85
N TYR A 67 -9.39 0.27 -7.66
CA TYR A 67 -9.68 -0.97 -6.95
C TYR A 67 -11.17 -1.11 -6.58
N ALA A 68 -11.77 -0.03 -6.09
CA ALA A 68 -13.15 0.03 -5.66
C ALA A 68 -13.79 1.36 -6.12
N PRO A 69 -14.28 1.43 -7.37
CA PRO A 69 -14.97 2.60 -7.88
C PRO A 69 -16.13 3.01 -6.96
N GLY A 70 -16.20 4.30 -6.60
CA GLY A 70 -17.24 4.82 -5.70
C GLY A 70 -17.04 4.47 -4.21
N ILE A 71 -15.85 4.03 -3.80
CA ILE A 71 -15.54 3.80 -2.39
C ILE A 71 -15.84 5.04 -1.54
N SER A 72 -16.60 4.86 -0.46
CA SER A 72 -16.90 5.96 0.46
C SER A 72 -15.66 6.36 1.27
N ASN A 73 -15.58 7.65 1.65
CA ASN A 73 -14.50 8.15 2.51
C ASN A 73 -14.36 7.34 3.80
N TYR A 74 -15.47 6.91 4.39
CA TYR A 74 -15.45 6.06 5.58
C TYR A 74 -14.72 4.74 5.31
N ARG A 75 -15.07 4.00 4.25
CA ARG A 75 -14.39 2.73 3.92
C ARG A 75 -12.93 2.95 3.52
N PHE A 76 -12.64 3.99 2.74
CA PHE A 76 -11.30 4.32 2.28
C PHE A 76 -10.30 4.47 3.45
N GLN A 77 -10.74 5.01 4.58
CA GLN A 77 -9.90 5.27 5.76
C GLN A 77 -9.73 4.05 6.68
N ARG A 78 -10.44 2.92 6.45
CA ARG A 78 -10.39 1.75 7.35
C ARG A 78 -9.18 0.88 7.08
N THR A 79 -8.47 0.51 8.14
CA THR A 79 -7.38 -0.48 8.12
C THR A 79 -7.81 -1.81 7.50
N VAL A 80 -9.02 -2.27 7.79
CA VAL A 80 -9.60 -3.49 7.20
C VAL A 80 -9.63 -3.44 5.68
N THR A 81 -10.06 -2.30 5.11
CA THR A 81 -10.11 -2.13 3.66
C THR A 81 -8.71 -2.07 3.04
N TYR A 82 -7.74 -1.48 3.73
CA TYR A 82 -6.34 -1.55 3.30
C TYR A 82 -5.82 -2.99 3.30
N ARG A 83 -6.14 -3.80 4.31
CA ARG A 83 -5.76 -5.23 4.32
C ARG A 83 -6.41 -6.03 3.21
N GLU A 84 -7.71 -5.85 3.00
CA GLU A 84 -8.42 -6.48 1.89
C GLU A 84 -7.70 -6.21 0.57
N TYR A 85 -7.31 -4.95 0.33
CA TYR A 85 -6.53 -4.55 -0.83
C TYR A 85 -5.16 -5.26 -0.92
N LEU A 86 -4.40 -5.34 0.17
CA LEU A 86 -3.10 -6.04 0.18
C LEU A 86 -3.24 -7.53 -0.13
N GLU A 87 -4.25 -8.20 0.45
CA GLU A 87 -4.53 -9.60 0.18
C GLU A 87 -4.95 -9.82 -1.28
N GLN A 88 -5.75 -8.92 -1.85
CA GLN A 88 -6.05 -8.99 -3.29
C GLN A 88 -4.80 -8.80 -4.16
N CYS A 89 -3.88 -7.91 -3.79
CA CYS A 89 -2.61 -7.77 -4.51
C CYS A 89 -1.78 -9.06 -4.43
N LYS A 90 -1.73 -9.72 -3.27
CA LYS A 90 -1.04 -11.01 -3.12
C LYS A 90 -1.69 -12.08 -4.01
N ASN A 91 -3.02 -12.18 -4.01
CA ASN A 91 -3.75 -13.12 -4.86
C ASN A 91 -3.47 -12.88 -6.36
N VAL A 92 -3.49 -11.62 -6.80
CA VAL A 92 -3.16 -11.27 -8.19
C VAL A 92 -1.72 -11.64 -8.52
N SER A 93 -0.78 -11.44 -7.59
CA SER A 93 0.62 -11.79 -7.81
C SER A 93 0.88 -13.29 -7.98
N GLN A 94 -0.06 -14.13 -7.54
CA GLN A 94 0.00 -15.59 -7.64
C GLN A 94 -0.67 -16.14 -8.91
N LEU A 95 -1.34 -15.31 -9.71
CA LEU A 95 -1.96 -15.75 -10.96
C LEU A 95 -0.88 -16.20 -11.96
N ALA A 96 -1.14 -17.31 -12.67
CA ALA A 96 -0.19 -17.87 -13.63
C ALA A 96 0.23 -16.88 -14.74
N ALA A 97 -0.63 -15.94 -15.10
CA ALA A 97 -0.33 -14.89 -16.10
C ALA A 97 0.47 -13.70 -15.54
N PHE A 98 0.57 -13.57 -14.22
CA PHE A 98 1.19 -12.40 -13.57
C PHE A 98 2.68 -12.23 -13.90
N PRO A 99 3.54 -13.28 -13.96
CA PRO A 99 4.97 -13.10 -14.24
C PRO A 99 5.24 -12.38 -15.57
N ALA A 100 4.47 -12.68 -16.62
CA ALA A 100 4.61 -12.02 -17.92
C ALA A 100 4.21 -10.53 -17.84
N LEU A 101 3.14 -10.22 -17.10
CA LEU A 101 2.69 -8.85 -16.87
C LEU A 101 3.70 -8.05 -16.03
N HIS A 102 4.21 -8.64 -14.94
CA HIS A 102 5.21 -8.02 -14.06
C HIS A 102 6.48 -7.66 -14.84
N LEU A 103 7.00 -8.58 -15.66
CA LEU A 103 8.16 -8.32 -16.51
C LEU A 103 7.90 -7.18 -17.52
N ALA A 104 6.69 -7.08 -18.06
CA ALA A 104 6.34 -5.98 -18.95
C ALA A 104 6.34 -4.62 -18.23
N VAL A 105 5.86 -4.58 -16.98
CA VAL A 105 5.92 -3.37 -16.14
C VAL A 105 7.35 -3.00 -15.81
N GLU A 106 8.19 -3.95 -15.40
CA GLU A 106 9.62 -3.70 -15.11
C GLU A 106 10.35 -3.11 -16.32
N ARG A 107 10.14 -3.68 -17.50
CA ARG A 107 10.71 -3.15 -18.75
C ARG A 107 10.25 -1.73 -19.04
N LYS A 108 8.97 -1.43 -18.83
CA LYS A 108 8.42 -0.08 -19.04
C LYS A 108 8.97 0.94 -18.04
N ILE A 109 9.16 0.54 -16.79
CA ILE A 109 9.70 1.40 -15.72
C ILE A 109 11.23 1.53 -15.81
N GLY A 110 11.91 0.57 -16.44
CA GLY A 110 13.36 0.58 -16.65
C GLY A 110 14.18 0.12 -15.44
N ARG A 111 13.55 -0.56 -14.46
CA ARG A 111 14.23 -1.17 -13.31
C ARG A 111 13.39 -2.30 -12.70
N PRO A 112 14.01 -3.23 -11.95
CA PRO A 112 13.29 -4.23 -11.16
C PRO A 112 12.41 -3.56 -10.10
N ILE A 113 11.22 -4.14 -9.88
CA ILE A 113 10.28 -3.71 -8.83
C ILE A 113 9.60 -4.94 -8.22
N THR A 114 9.07 -4.81 -7.00
CA THR A 114 8.32 -5.90 -6.36
C THR A 114 6.98 -6.15 -7.05
N SER A 115 6.44 -7.36 -6.91
CA SER A 115 5.14 -7.74 -7.48
C SER A 115 4.01 -6.80 -7.05
N LEU A 116 3.94 -6.49 -5.75
CA LEU A 116 2.95 -5.57 -5.20
C LEU A 116 3.10 -4.15 -5.75
N ARG A 117 4.35 -3.69 -5.96
CA ARG A 117 4.61 -2.40 -6.62
C ARG A 117 4.15 -2.39 -8.08
N ALA A 118 4.33 -3.48 -8.81
CA ALA A 118 3.87 -3.58 -10.20
C ALA A 118 2.34 -3.49 -10.29
N ILE A 119 1.62 -4.22 -9.42
CA ILE A 119 0.16 -4.18 -9.34
C ILE A 119 -0.33 -2.78 -9.00
N GLU A 120 0.24 -2.17 -7.97
CA GLU A 120 -0.09 -0.79 -7.56
C GLU A 120 0.11 0.22 -8.70
N LEU A 121 1.25 0.15 -9.42
CA LEU A 121 1.54 1.03 -10.55
C LEU A 121 0.55 0.85 -11.70
N ILE A 122 0.13 -0.38 -11.99
CA ILE A 122 -0.90 -0.65 -13.00
C ILE A 122 -2.19 0.07 -12.62
N MET A 123 -2.64 -0.06 -11.37
CA MET A 123 -3.86 0.62 -10.90
C MET A 123 -3.70 2.14 -10.99
N TYR A 124 -2.61 2.68 -10.46
CA TYR A 124 -2.34 4.12 -10.41
C TYR A 124 -2.34 4.79 -11.78
N GLU A 125 -1.67 4.19 -12.78
CA GLU A 125 -1.57 4.76 -14.12
C GLU A 125 -2.86 4.62 -14.94
N ASN A 126 -3.72 3.66 -14.63
CA ASN A 126 -4.99 3.48 -15.34
C ASN A 126 -6.14 4.33 -14.77
N THR A 127 -6.05 4.83 -13.54
CA THR A 127 -7.01 5.82 -13.02
C THR A 127 -6.91 7.16 -13.75
N ARG A 128 -5.71 7.56 -14.18
CA ARG A 128 -5.47 8.81 -14.93
C ARG A 128 -6.16 8.86 -16.30
N ARG A 129 -6.55 7.72 -16.86
CA ARG A 129 -7.16 7.63 -18.20
C ARG A 129 -8.69 7.73 -18.19
N ASN A 130 -9.30 7.77 -16.99
CA ASN A 130 -10.75 7.83 -16.80
C ASN A 130 -11.24 9.21 -16.34
N GLU A 131 -10.40 10.26 -16.40
CA GLU A 131 -10.86 11.64 -16.35
C GLU A 131 -11.39 12.00 -17.76
N PRO A 132 -12.63 12.54 -17.88
CA PRO A 132 -13.22 12.90 -19.17
C PRO A 132 -12.44 13.99 -19.91
#